data_AF-A0A2E2SYB7-F1
#
_entry.id   AF-A0A2E2SYB7-F1
#
_cell.length_a   1.000
_cell.length_b   1.000
_cell.length_c   1.000
_cell.angle_alpha   90.00
_cell.angle_beta   90.00
_cell.angle_gamma   90.00
#
_symmetry.space_group_name_H-M   'P 1'
#
loop_
_entity.id
_entity.type
_entity.pdbx_description
1 polymer ?
#
loop_
_entity_poly.entity_id
_entity_poly.type
_entity_poly.pdbx_seq_one_letter_code
_entity_poly.pdbx_strand_id
1 'polypeptide(L)'
;MAKVNRNSLRLDADFTEDTVGFAIEAFLAVLSFPRHRFTVEPFSRSKERWLGADARLLGHRIRGFRPFYMQFKRPSAYPDLSGAKVITDRKKLGLSVAPRSLFFPLRNKTVNQKCYQHNVLFKLQRRLSKHNLGNAAYVCPLFLDRSAYRLHLHLEALARWPRFWRTRPWDLEDVLMDAGGRTIKFDRIPVLAEHISIPPHDEVKNAKHNYSFDEAGKYLCFHSPKALPDGSSSLAEFLKKIAYDFLGENGKIAPDNAYQALRKLTDLGEEEESILPEIPPFSPDDPIGSWLSWGELLRQQYDIEQYAFVSWDDL
;
A
#
# COMPACT_ATOMS: atom_id res chain seq x y z
N MET A 1 -9.90 -21.80 8.60
CA MET A 1 -8.92 -22.68 9.29
C MET A 1 -7.65 -22.71 8.43
N ALA A 2 -6.57 -22.10 8.92
CA ALA A 2 -5.27 -22.10 8.25
C ALA A 2 -4.81 -23.54 7.93
N LYS A 3 -4.29 -23.76 6.71
CA LYS A 3 -3.78 -25.08 6.32
C LYS A 3 -2.44 -25.33 7.00
N VAL A 4 -2.37 -26.37 7.84
CA VAL A 4 -1.12 -26.83 8.44
C VAL A 4 -0.42 -27.74 7.43
N ASN A 5 0.78 -27.35 6.99
CA ASN A 5 1.60 -28.24 6.18
C ASN A 5 2.23 -29.30 7.10
N ARG A 6 1.86 -30.58 6.95
CA ARG A 6 2.20 -31.64 7.93
C ARG A 6 3.71 -31.82 8.21
N ASN A 7 4.59 -31.36 7.31
CA ASN A 7 6.05 -31.49 7.44
C ASN A 7 6.77 -30.21 7.89
N SER A 8 6.06 -29.09 7.97
CA SER A 8 6.61 -27.83 8.47
C SER A 8 5.50 -27.17 9.25
N LEU A 9 5.68 -26.91 10.55
CA LEU A 9 4.70 -26.21 11.43
C LEU A 9 4.25 -24.82 10.92
N ARG A 10 4.60 -24.46 9.68
CA ARG A 10 4.11 -23.37 8.87
C ARG A 10 2.58 -23.40 8.77
N LEU A 11 1.99 -22.26 9.09
CA LEU A 11 0.59 -21.93 8.91
C LEU A 11 0.50 -20.93 7.77
N ASP A 12 -0.24 -21.26 6.72
CA ASP A 12 -0.47 -20.34 5.61
C ASP A 12 -1.85 -19.70 5.72
N ALA A 13 -1.93 -18.41 5.35
CA ALA A 13 -3.21 -17.73 5.28
C ALA A 13 -4.12 -18.34 4.20
N ASP A 14 -5.43 -18.41 4.47
CA ASP A 14 -6.45 -19.03 3.61
C ASP A 14 -7.19 -18.03 2.70
N PHE A 15 -6.56 -16.88 2.44
CA PHE A 15 -6.98 -15.87 1.47
C PHE A 15 -5.83 -15.52 0.51
N THR A 16 -6.10 -14.73 -0.54
CA THR A 16 -5.12 -14.30 -1.55
C THR A 16 -4.72 -12.83 -1.36
N GLU A 17 -3.61 -12.42 -1.97
CA GLU A 17 -3.17 -11.01 -2.00
C GLU A 17 -4.24 -10.12 -2.66
N ASP A 18 -4.89 -10.59 -3.73
CA ASP A 18 -6.02 -9.90 -4.37
C ASP A 18 -7.21 -9.68 -3.42
N THR A 19 -7.47 -10.62 -2.51
CA THR A 19 -8.57 -10.48 -1.53
C THR A 19 -8.29 -9.33 -0.57
N VAL A 20 -7.03 -9.14 -0.19
CA VAL A 20 -6.58 -8.04 0.66
C VAL A 20 -6.70 -6.72 -0.09
N GLY A 21 -6.18 -6.67 -1.33
CA GLY A 21 -6.25 -5.49 -2.18
C GLY A 21 -7.68 -5.02 -2.42
N PHE A 22 -8.57 -5.93 -2.81
CA PHE A 22 -9.99 -5.63 -3.02
C PHE A 22 -10.68 -5.10 -1.75
N ALA A 23 -10.39 -5.69 -0.58
CA ALA A 23 -10.97 -5.23 0.68
C ALA A 23 -10.51 -3.80 1.01
N ILE A 24 -9.21 -3.52 0.90
CA ILE A 24 -8.66 -2.19 1.16
C ILE A 24 -9.22 -1.17 0.16
N GLU A 25 -9.27 -1.52 -1.13
CA GLU A 25 -9.86 -0.69 -2.17
C GLU A 25 -11.32 -0.35 -1.86
N ALA A 26 -12.14 -1.34 -1.49
CA ALA A 26 -13.53 -1.11 -1.10
C ALA A 26 -13.65 -0.17 0.12
N PHE A 27 -12.78 -0.30 1.12
CA PHE A 27 -12.75 0.61 2.26
C PHE A 27 -12.36 2.03 1.87
N LEU A 28 -11.32 2.20 1.05
CA LEU A 28 -10.86 3.50 0.57
C LEU A 28 -11.93 4.21 -0.28
N ALA A 29 -12.66 3.46 -1.11
CA ALA A 29 -13.79 3.98 -1.88
C ALA A 29 -14.93 4.47 -0.96
N VAL A 30 -15.28 3.70 0.08
CA VAL A 30 -16.32 4.10 1.05
C VAL A 30 -15.92 5.36 1.84
N LEU A 31 -14.64 5.52 2.19
CA LEU A 31 -14.15 6.73 2.87
C LEU A 31 -14.29 8.01 2.03
N SER A 32 -14.40 7.85 0.71
CA SER A 32 -14.47 8.94 -0.25
C SER A 32 -15.91 9.46 -0.48
N PHE A 33 -16.91 8.81 0.11
CA PHE A 33 -18.34 9.15 -0.02
C PHE A 33 -18.89 9.80 1.26
N PRO A 34 -19.79 10.81 1.18
CA PRO A 34 -20.38 11.43 -0.02
C PRO A 34 -19.63 12.67 -0.52
N ARG A 35 -18.59 13.13 0.18
CA ARG A 35 -17.94 14.42 -0.10
C ARG A 35 -16.83 14.24 -1.14
N HIS A 36 -17.17 14.50 -2.39
CA HIS A 36 -16.28 14.37 -3.55
C HIS A 36 -15.10 15.36 -3.63
N ARG A 37 -14.84 16.22 -2.63
CA ARG A 37 -13.70 17.14 -2.70
C ARG A 37 -12.36 16.42 -2.69
N PHE A 38 -12.31 15.28 -2.00
CA PHE A 38 -11.12 14.43 -1.92
C PHE A 38 -11.53 12.97 -1.97
N THR A 39 -10.81 12.18 -2.76
CA THR A 39 -11.03 10.74 -2.85
C THR A 39 -9.69 9.98 -2.86
N VAL A 40 -9.74 8.68 -2.59
CA VAL A 40 -8.60 7.79 -2.76
C VAL A 40 -8.93 6.79 -3.86
N GLU A 41 -8.26 6.94 -5.00
CA GLU A 41 -8.59 6.19 -6.21
C GLU A 41 -7.46 5.24 -6.60
N PRO A 42 -7.78 4.06 -7.14
CA PRO A 42 -6.81 3.27 -7.87
C PRO A 42 -6.39 4.02 -9.15
N PHE A 43 -5.09 4.17 -9.37
CA PHE A 43 -4.54 4.82 -10.57
C PHE A 43 -3.99 3.76 -11.54
N SER A 44 -4.87 3.16 -12.34
CA SER A 44 -4.50 2.21 -13.41
C SER A 44 -5.54 2.23 -14.53
N ARG A 45 -5.09 2.10 -15.79
CA ARG A 45 -5.98 2.12 -16.97
C ARG A 45 -7.05 1.04 -16.95
N SER A 46 -6.74 -0.16 -16.44
CA SER A 46 -7.74 -1.24 -16.36
C SER A 46 -8.84 -0.95 -15.34
N LYS A 47 -8.51 -0.22 -14.26
CA LYS A 47 -9.45 0.18 -13.20
C LYS A 47 -10.24 1.46 -13.54
N GLU A 48 -9.73 2.30 -14.43
CA GLU A 48 -10.43 3.50 -14.95
C GLU A 48 -11.81 3.16 -15.54
N ARG A 49 -11.91 2.07 -16.31
CA ARG A 49 -13.18 1.62 -16.92
C ARG A 49 -14.25 1.26 -15.91
N TRP A 50 -13.87 0.90 -14.69
CA TRP A 50 -14.79 0.57 -13.60
C TRP A 50 -15.51 1.82 -13.05
N LEU A 51 -14.91 3.00 -13.25
CA LEU A 51 -15.49 4.31 -12.89
C LEU A 51 -16.43 4.87 -13.97
N GLY A 52 -16.59 4.17 -15.11
CA GLY A 52 -17.44 4.57 -16.24
C GLY A 52 -16.64 4.83 -17.52
N ALA A 53 -17.22 4.52 -18.68
CA ALA A 53 -16.54 4.54 -19.99
C ALA A 53 -16.01 5.92 -20.44
N ASP A 54 -16.41 7.01 -19.78
CA ASP A 54 -15.94 8.39 -19.99
C ASP A 54 -15.14 8.98 -18.81
N ALA A 55 -14.85 8.18 -17.78
CA ALA A 55 -14.16 8.63 -16.57
C ALA A 55 -12.64 8.73 -16.77
N ARG A 56 -12.17 9.61 -17.66
CA ARG A 56 -10.76 10.06 -17.63
C ARG A 56 -10.47 10.88 -16.37
N LEU A 57 -10.80 10.40 -15.16
CA LEU A 57 -10.84 11.20 -13.93
C LEU A 57 -11.33 12.64 -14.21
N LEU A 58 -12.41 12.79 -14.98
CA LEU A 58 -12.96 14.08 -15.46
C LEU A 58 -11.86 15.11 -15.81
N GLY A 59 -11.14 14.95 -16.92
CA GLY A 59 -9.87 15.62 -17.31
C GLY A 59 -9.72 17.15 -17.22
N HIS A 60 -10.68 17.87 -16.62
CA HIS A 60 -10.61 19.29 -16.26
C HIS A 60 -10.98 19.57 -14.78
N ARG A 61 -11.17 18.55 -13.94
CA ARG A 61 -11.64 18.69 -12.55
C ARG A 61 -10.66 18.19 -11.50
N ILE A 62 -9.56 17.52 -11.88
CA ILE A 62 -8.53 17.18 -10.90
C ILE A 62 -7.74 18.44 -10.61
N ARG A 63 -7.90 19.00 -9.41
CA ARG A 63 -7.07 20.11 -8.93
C ARG A 63 -5.64 19.66 -8.64
N GLY A 64 -5.49 18.42 -8.18
CA GLY A 64 -4.18 17.79 -7.99
C GLY A 64 -4.29 16.44 -7.31
N PHE A 65 -3.21 15.67 -7.36
CA PHE A 65 -3.19 14.33 -6.77
C PHE A 65 -1.85 14.03 -6.09
N ARG A 66 -1.83 13.00 -5.24
CA ARG A 66 -0.60 12.50 -4.62
C ARG A 66 -0.58 10.98 -4.71
N PRO A 67 0.32 10.40 -5.52
CA PRO A 67 0.41 8.96 -5.70
C PRO A 67 0.99 8.26 -4.48
N PHE A 68 0.60 7.02 -4.28
CA PHE A 68 1.29 6.09 -3.39
C PHE A 68 1.15 4.67 -3.91
N TYR A 69 2.06 3.81 -3.48
CA TYR A 69 2.19 2.47 -4.05
C TYR A 69 2.14 1.42 -2.94
N MET A 70 1.32 0.42 -3.16
CA MET A 70 1.16 -0.68 -2.24
C MET A 70 1.45 -1.98 -2.96
N GLN A 71 2.30 -2.79 -2.37
CA GLN A 71 2.43 -4.18 -2.75
C GLN A 71 1.77 -5.04 -1.68
N PHE A 72 0.63 -5.64 -2.01
CA PHE A 72 -0.05 -6.52 -1.08
C PHE A 72 0.72 -7.81 -0.87
N LYS A 73 0.72 -8.27 0.38
CA LYS A 73 1.40 -9.49 0.79
C LYS A 73 0.51 -10.37 1.62
N ARG A 74 0.59 -11.67 1.34
CA ARG A 74 -0.06 -12.69 2.14
C ARG A 74 0.88 -13.19 3.23
N PRO A 75 0.49 -13.12 4.52
CA PRO A 75 1.31 -13.64 5.59
C PRO A 75 1.28 -15.17 5.63
N SER A 76 2.39 -15.73 6.07
CA SER A 76 2.52 -17.09 6.60
C SER A 76 3.00 -16.97 8.05
N ALA A 77 2.88 -18.01 8.86
CA ALA A 77 3.33 -17.97 10.24
C ALA A 77 4.08 -19.23 10.64
N TYR A 78 4.98 -19.08 11.59
CA TYR A 78 5.56 -20.19 12.32
C TYR A 78 5.27 -20.02 13.82
N PRO A 79 4.86 -21.09 14.53
CA PRO A 79 4.78 -21.06 15.99
C PRO A 79 6.17 -20.87 16.58
N ASP A 80 6.23 -20.35 17.79
CA ASP A 80 7.44 -20.13 18.59
C ASP A 80 8.31 -21.39 18.80
N LEU A 81 7.69 -22.57 18.81
CA LEU A 81 8.34 -23.88 18.89
C LEU A 81 8.99 -24.34 17.58
N SER A 82 8.77 -23.64 16.46
CA SER A 82 9.33 -24.05 15.16
C SER A 82 10.85 -23.84 15.09
N GLY A 83 11.56 -24.82 14.53
CA GLY A 83 12.98 -24.71 14.18
C GLY A 83 13.27 -23.94 12.88
N ALA A 84 12.26 -23.32 12.28
CA ALA A 84 12.43 -22.58 11.03
C ALA A 84 13.42 -21.41 11.18
N LYS A 85 14.17 -21.11 10.10
CA LYS A 85 15.14 -20.00 10.07
C LYS A 85 14.53 -18.67 10.54
N VAL A 86 13.25 -18.44 10.22
CA VAL A 86 12.54 -17.23 10.64
C VAL A 86 12.51 -17.08 12.16
N ILE A 87 12.20 -18.17 12.88
CA ILE A 87 12.12 -18.17 14.34
C ILE A 87 13.52 -18.12 14.96
N THR A 88 14.48 -18.88 14.42
CA THR A 88 15.84 -18.89 14.97
C THR A 88 16.54 -17.55 14.79
N ASP A 89 16.37 -16.86 13.66
CA ASP A 89 16.90 -15.52 13.43
C ASP A 89 16.27 -14.50 14.40
N ARG A 90 14.94 -14.53 14.61
CA ARG A 90 14.26 -13.63 15.57
C ARG A 90 14.72 -13.85 17.01
N LYS A 91 14.86 -15.11 17.43
CA LYS A 91 15.39 -15.47 18.77
C LYS A 91 16.82 -14.95 18.97
N LYS A 92 17.69 -15.09 17.96
CA LYS A 92 19.07 -14.57 18.00
C LYS A 92 19.12 -13.05 18.17
N LEU A 93 18.14 -12.33 17.62
CA LEU A 93 18.01 -10.88 17.71
C LEU A 93 17.22 -10.41 18.96
N GLY A 94 16.78 -11.32 19.83
CA GLY A 94 16.00 -10.99 21.03
C GLY A 94 14.59 -10.47 20.73
N LEU A 95 14.04 -10.76 19.55
CA LEU A 95 12.70 -10.31 19.14
C LEU A 95 11.61 -11.27 19.62
N SER A 96 10.40 -10.75 19.85
CA SER A 96 9.25 -11.56 20.24
C SER A 96 8.92 -12.60 19.16
N VAL A 97 8.68 -13.84 19.58
CA VAL A 97 8.27 -14.96 18.71
C VAL A 97 6.95 -15.60 19.09
N ALA A 98 6.41 -15.25 20.27
CA ALA A 98 5.18 -15.82 20.82
C ALA A 98 3.95 -14.96 20.48
N PRO A 99 2.76 -15.58 20.27
CA PRO A 99 2.52 -17.04 20.19
C PRO A 99 2.99 -17.63 18.84
N ARG A 100 3.10 -16.78 17.81
CA ARG A 100 3.66 -17.12 16.49
C ARG A 100 4.27 -15.87 15.86
N SER A 101 5.21 -16.08 14.94
CA SER A 101 5.77 -15.00 14.11
C SER A 101 5.19 -15.06 12.72
N LEU A 102 4.65 -13.94 12.25
CA LEU A 102 4.18 -13.75 10.88
C LEU A 102 5.36 -13.42 9.98
N PHE A 103 5.30 -13.82 8.72
CA PHE A 103 6.32 -13.51 7.73
C PHE A 103 5.76 -13.58 6.31
N PHE A 104 6.43 -12.92 5.36
CA PHE A 104 6.24 -13.17 3.94
C PHE A 104 7.58 -13.20 3.21
N PRO A 105 7.74 -14.08 2.21
CA PRO A 105 8.94 -14.14 1.40
C PRO A 105 8.96 -13.06 0.32
N LEU A 106 10.16 -12.68 -0.12
CA LEU A 106 10.32 -11.92 -1.35
C LEU A 106 10.03 -12.80 -2.57
N ARG A 107 9.45 -12.20 -3.60
CA ARG A 107 9.09 -12.90 -4.84
C ARG A 107 10.34 -13.11 -5.69
N ASN A 108 10.50 -14.32 -6.24
CA ASN A 108 11.51 -14.57 -7.27
C ASN A 108 11.22 -13.74 -8.52
N LYS A 109 12.29 -13.38 -9.24
CA LYS A 109 12.18 -12.76 -10.56
C LYS A 109 11.52 -13.73 -11.54
N THR A 110 10.58 -13.27 -12.35
CA THR A 110 10.08 -14.04 -13.49
C THR A 110 11.09 -13.98 -14.64
N VAL A 111 11.01 -14.91 -15.60
CA VAL A 111 11.96 -14.97 -16.74
C VAL A 111 12.02 -13.65 -17.50
N ASN A 112 10.91 -12.94 -17.60
CA ASN A 112 10.77 -11.71 -18.39
C ASN A 112 11.09 -10.43 -17.61
N GLN A 113 11.19 -10.49 -16.28
CA GLN A 113 11.51 -9.31 -15.48
C GLN A 113 13.01 -9.02 -15.58
N LYS A 114 13.42 -7.74 -15.66
CA LYS A 114 14.84 -7.37 -15.61
C LYS A 114 15.38 -7.41 -14.18
N CYS A 115 14.55 -7.04 -13.20
CA CYS A 115 14.94 -6.88 -11.80
C CYS A 115 13.95 -7.53 -10.82
N TYR A 116 14.36 -7.66 -9.55
CA TYR A 116 13.46 -8.10 -8.49
C TYR A 116 12.41 -7.03 -8.20
N GLN A 117 11.17 -7.47 -8.01
CA GLN A 117 10.07 -6.60 -7.58
C GLN A 117 10.43 -5.78 -6.32
N HIS A 118 11.18 -6.38 -5.39
CA HIS A 118 11.66 -5.68 -4.20
C HIS A 118 12.50 -4.43 -4.54
N ASN A 119 13.43 -4.57 -5.48
CA ASN A 119 14.32 -3.49 -5.88
C ASN A 119 13.55 -2.39 -6.63
N VAL A 120 12.52 -2.75 -7.41
CA VAL A 120 11.62 -1.76 -8.04
C VAL A 120 10.90 -0.95 -6.98
N LEU A 121 10.27 -1.61 -6.01
CA LEU A 121 9.56 -0.94 -4.93
C LEU A 121 10.51 -0.08 -4.08
N PHE A 122 11.72 -0.57 -3.80
CA PHE A 122 12.77 0.16 -3.08
C PHE A 122 13.19 1.46 -3.78
N LYS A 123 13.54 1.36 -5.07
CA LYS A 123 13.94 2.53 -5.86
C LYS A 123 12.78 3.53 -6.00
N LEU A 124 11.57 3.02 -6.20
CA LEU A 124 10.36 3.84 -6.26
C LEU A 124 10.13 4.59 -4.94
N GLN A 125 10.20 3.90 -3.80
CA GLN A 125 10.06 4.50 -2.47
C GLN A 125 11.09 5.62 -2.24
N ARG A 126 12.36 5.38 -2.58
CA ARG A 126 13.44 6.38 -2.43
C ARG A 126 13.19 7.62 -3.27
N ARG A 127 12.76 7.45 -4.53
CA ARG A 127 12.48 8.57 -5.44
C ARG A 127 11.26 9.37 -5.00
N LEU A 128 10.18 8.70 -4.61
CA LEU A 128 8.99 9.36 -4.08
C LEU A 128 9.30 10.19 -2.84
N SER A 129 10.10 9.64 -1.92
CA SER A 129 10.52 10.34 -0.70
C SER A 129 11.45 11.50 -1.01
N LYS A 130 12.44 11.32 -1.91
CA LYS A 130 13.39 12.37 -2.32
C LYS A 130 12.69 13.58 -2.92
N HIS A 131 11.65 13.36 -3.72
CA HIS A 131 10.91 14.43 -4.39
C HIS A 131 9.64 14.86 -3.67
N ASN A 132 9.37 14.30 -2.49
CA ASN A 132 8.13 14.52 -1.72
C ASN A 132 6.84 14.32 -2.56
N LEU A 133 6.86 13.34 -3.46
CA LEU A 133 5.76 13.06 -4.38
C LEU A 133 4.78 12.03 -3.82
N GLY A 134 5.19 11.23 -2.84
CA GLY A 134 4.38 10.13 -2.33
C GLY A 134 5.17 9.16 -1.47
N ASN A 135 4.66 7.93 -1.34
CA ASN A 135 5.38 6.86 -0.63
C ASN A 135 5.03 5.48 -1.21
N ALA A 136 5.85 4.48 -0.90
CA ALA A 136 5.65 3.10 -1.35
C ALA A 136 5.99 2.10 -0.23
N ALA A 137 5.15 1.09 -0.05
CA ALA A 137 5.34 0.09 0.99
C ALA A 137 4.73 -1.27 0.62
N TYR A 138 5.22 -2.32 1.27
CA TYR A 138 4.49 -3.58 1.39
C TYR A 138 3.32 -3.38 2.35
N VAL A 139 2.18 -3.99 2.05
CA VAL A 139 1.01 -4.00 2.93
C VAL A 139 0.61 -5.45 3.19
N CYS A 140 0.61 -5.85 4.46
CA CYS A 140 0.33 -7.22 4.86
C CYS A 140 -0.69 -7.24 6.01
N PRO A 141 -1.75 -8.05 5.94
CA PRO A 141 -2.65 -8.25 7.08
C PRO A 141 -1.94 -8.93 8.25
N LEU A 142 -2.40 -8.66 9.46
CA LEU A 142 -1.94 -9.33 10.68
C LEU A 142 -2.68 -10.66 10.96
N PHE A 143 -3.64 -11.04 10.09
CA PHE A 143 -4.44 -12.26 10.22
C PHE A 143 -4.01 -13.36 9.26
N LEU A 144 -4.17 -14.62 9.68
CA LEU A 144 -4.04 -15.79 8.79
C LEU A 144 -5.39 -16.31 8.30
N ASP A 145 -6.42 -16.20 9.13
CA ASP A 145 -7.72 -16.78 8.85
C ASP A 145 -8.66 -15.77 8.18
N ARG A 146 -9.30 -16.18 7.08
CA ARG A 146 -10.16 -15.35 6.23
C ARG A 146 -11.44 -15.00 6.96
N SER A 147 -11.99 -15.90 7.77
CA SER A 147 -13.16 -15.59 8.60
C SER A 147 -12.82 -14.53 9.62
N ALA A 148 -11.69 -14.64 10.33
CA ALA A 148 -11.21 -13.61 11.23
C ALA A 148 -11.01 -12.27 10.49
N TYR A 149 -10.30 -12.28 9.35
CA TYR A 149 -10.10 -11.09 8.54
C TYR A 149 -11.44 -10.43 8.16
N ARG A 150 -12.37 -11.19 7.57
CA ARG A 150 -13.69 -10.68 7.19
C ARG A 150 -14.52 -10.21 8.38
N LEU A 151 -14.47 -10.93 9.50
CA LEU A 151 -15.19 -10.56 10.70
C LEU A 151 -14.71 -9.21 11.21
N HIS A 152 -13.40 -8.98 11.29
CA HIS A 152 -12.85 -7.68 11.64
C HIS A 152 -13.29 -6.61 10.63
N LEU A 153 -13.18 -6.86 9.31
CA LEU A 153 -13.70 -5.93 8.29
C LEU A 153 -15.19 -5.56 8.52
N HIS A 154 -16.05 -6.56 8.73
CA HIS A 154 -17.49 -6.36 8.91
C HIS A 154 -17.84 -5.71 10.25
N LEU A 155 -17.23 -6.17 11.35
CA LEU A 155 -17.41 -5.59 12.67
C LEU A 155 -16.96 -4.14 12.69
N GLU A 156 -15.92 -3.77 11.94
CA GLU A 156 -15.50 -2.37 11.83
C GLU A 156 -16.52 -1.51 11.10
N ALA A 157 -17.06 -2.01 9.98
CA ALA A 157 -18.15 -1.33 9.29
C ALA A 157 -19.38 -1.15 10.21
N LEU A 158 -19.70 -2.18 11.01
CA LEU A 158 -20.82 -2.18 11.95
C LEU A 158 -20.58 -1.35 13.22
N ALA A 159 -19.38 -1.35 13.80
CA ALA A 159 -19.04 -0.56 14.98
C ALA A 159 -19.16 0.94 14.71
N ARG A 160 -18.99 1.32 13.45
CA ARG A 160 -19.19 2.68 12.97
C ARG A 160 -20.63 2.96 12.56
N TRP A 161 -21.45 1.93 12.33
CA TRP A 161 -22.86 2.04 11.94
C TRP A 161 -23.68 2.98 12.85
N PRO A 162 -23.54 2.95 14.19
CA PRO A 162 -24.24 3.90 15.05
C PRO A 162 -23.77 5.35 14.89
N ARG A 163 -22.54 5.58 14.41
CA ARG A 163 -22.03 6.92 14.08
C ARG A 163 -22.46 7.39 12.69
N PHE A 164 -22.73 6.46 11.76
CA PHE A 164 -23.24 6.76 10.41
C PHE A 164 -24.69 7.29 10.39
N TRP A 165 -25.55 6.95 11.38
CA TRP A 165 -27.01 7.19 11.28
C TRP A 165 -27.63 8.04 12.39
N ARG A 166 -26.83 8.70 13.25
CA ARG A 166 -27.39 9.35 14.46
C ARG A 166 -28.20 10.61 14.22
N THR A 167 -27.93 11.37 13.16
CA THR A 167 -28.63 12.65 12.91
C THR A 167 -28.69 13.03 11.44
N ARG A 168 -27.59 12.88 10.70
CA ARG A 168 -27.55 13.03 9.24
C ARG A 168 -26.56 12.00 8.67
N PRO A 169 -26.92 11.21 7.64
CA PRO A 169 -26.03 10.20 7.08
C PRO A 169 -24.76 10.76 6.41
N TRP A 170 -24.60 12.09 6.38
CA TRP A 170 -23.58 12.82 5.62
C TRP A 170 -22.67 13.73 6.47
N ASP A 171 -22.92 13.84 7.78
CA ASP A 171 -22.17 14.71 8.70
C ASP A 171 -21.24 13.86 9.57
N LEU A 172 -20.02 13.59 9.07
CA LEU A 172 -19.01 12.79 9.77
C LEU A 172 -17.66 13.54 9.85
N GLU A 173 -17.58 14.61 10.63
CA GLU A 173 -16.32 15.37 10.85
C GLU A 173 -15.15 14.53 11.39
N ASP A 174 -15.44 13.34 11.93
CA ASP A 174 -14.50 12.52 12.69
C ASP A 174 -13.86 11.34 11.93
N VAL A 175 -14.37 11.00 10.74
CA VAL A 175 -13.88 9.93 9.84
C VAL A 175 -13.79 10.43 8.38
N LEU A 176 -14.54 11.47 8.01
CA LEU A 176 -14.42 12.09 6.70
C LEU A 176 -13.06 12.79 6.57
N MET A 177 -12.57 12.84 5.34
CA MET A 177 -11.60 13.84 4.93
C MET A 177 -12.30 15.21 5.00
N ASP A 178 -12.41 15.75 6.21
CA ASP A 178 -13.12 17.00 6.41
C ASP A 178 -12.34 18.16 5.79
N ALA A 179 -13.06 19.03 5.09
CA ALA A 179 -12.51 20.27 4.56
C ALA A 179 -12.43 21.36 5.65
N GLY A 180 -13.08 21.16 6.81
CA GLY A 180 -13.05 22.06 7.96
C GLY A 180 -11.98 21.72 9.02
N GLY A 181 -11.67 20.44 9.21
CA GLY A 181 -10.57 19.94 10.04
C GLY A 181 -9.37 19.50 9.20
N ARG A 182 -8.25 20.23 9.29
CA ARG A 182 -7.02 20.09 8.47
C ARG A 182 -6.33 18.69 8.46
N THR A 183 -6.92 17.63 9.03
CA THR A 183 -6.25 16.34 9.20
C THR A 183 -7.20 15.15 9.05
N ILE A 184 -6.88 14.25 8.12
CA ILE A 184 -7.56 12.96 7.95
C ILE A 184 -7.14 12.01 9.08
N LYS A 185 -8.11 11.48 9.85
CA LYS A 185 -7.88 10.63 11.03
C LYS A 185 -7.93 9.13 10.68
N PHE A 186 -6.90 8.64 9.98
CA PHE A 186 -6.81 7.21 9.61
C PHE A 186 -6.67 6.27 10.80
N ASP A 187 -6.12 6.76 11.91
CA ASP A 187 -5.97 6.05 13.19
C ASP A 187 -7.30 5.57 13.78
N ARG A 188 -8.40 6.22 13.40
CA ARG A 188 -9.74 5.83 13.83
C ARG A 188 -10.34 4.71 13.00
N ILE A 189 -9.64 4.22 11.97
CA ILE A 189 -10.04 3.13 11.07
C ILE A 189 -9.31 1.85 11.47
N PRO A 190 -9.94 0.97 12.27
CA PRO A 190 -9.22 -0.16 12.83
C PRO A 190 -8.81 -1.18 11.77
N VAL A 191 -9.56 -1.35 10.67
CA VAL A 191 -9.09 -2.15 9.53
C VAL A 191 -7.71 -1.70 9.03
N LEU A 192 -7.40 -0.40 9.06
CA LEU A 192 -6.07 0.10 8.67
C LEU A 192 -5.01 -0.11 9.77
N ALA A 193 -5.42 -0.31 11.02
CA ALA A 193 -4.52 -0.71 12.10
C ALA A 193 -4.15 -2.21 12.01
N GLU A 194 -5.05 -3.03 11.47
CA GLU A 194 -4.85 -4.49 11.29
C GLU A 194 -3.95 -4.88 10.11
N HIS A 195 -3.29 -3.89 9.49
CA HIS A 195 -2.34 -4.10 8.42
C HIS A 195 -1.00 -3.46 8.78
N ILE A 196 0.07 -4.24 8.67
CA ILE A 196 1.42 -3.72 8.73
C ILE A 196 1.82 -3.18 7.37
N SER A 197 2.41 -1.98 7.37
CA SER A 197 3.04 -1.33 6.23
C SER A 197 4.55 -1.34 6.44
N ILE A 198 5.28 -1.93 5.49
CA ILE A 198 6.74 -2.08 5.56
C ILE A 198 7.35 -1.40 4.33
N PRO A 199 7.98 -0.22 4.48
CA PRO A 199 8.80 0.34 3.42
C PRO A 199 9.97 -0.61 3.09
N PRO A 200 10.28 -0.87 1.82
CA PRO A 200 11.51 -1.57 1.44
C PRO A 200 12.73 -0.78 1.95
N HIS A 201 13.70 -1.47 2.57
CA HIS A 201 14.80 -0.82 3.28
C HIS A 201 16.18 -0.97 2.62
N ASP A 202 16.39 -1.95 1.74
CA ASP A 202 17.68 -2.20 1.08
C ASP A 202 17.51 -2.93 -0.24
N GLU A 203 18.52 -2.90 -1.11
CA GLU A 203 18.51 -3.69 -2.34
C GLU A 203 18.86 -5.15 -2.07
N VAL A 204 18.19 -6.06 -2.79
CA VAL A 204 18.46 -7.49 -2.70
C VAL A 204 19.12 -8.02 -3.97
N LYS A 205 20.12 -8.90 -3.77
CA LYS A 205 20.78 -9.65 -4.85
C LYS A 205 20.05 -10.94 -5.20
N ASN A 206 19.23 -11.45 -4.28
CA ASN A 206 18.47 -12.68 -4.44
C ASN A 206 17.11 -12.57 -3.74
N ALA A 207 16.19 -13.50 -4.02
CA ALA A 207 14.86 -13.52 -3.41
C ALA A 207 14.76 -14.48 -2.20
N LYS A 208 15.88 -14.90 -1.60
CA LYS A 208 15.88 -15.78 -0.41
C LYS A 208 15.61 -15.03 0.90
N HIS A 209 15.40 -13.72 0.84
CA HIS A 209 15.09 -12.90 1.99
C HIS A 209 13.59 -12.93 2.30
N ASN A 210 13.27 -12.72 3.57
CA ASN A 210 11.90 -12.63 4.07
C ASN A 210 11.82 -11.42 5.01
N TYR A 211 10.62 -10.87 5.15
CA TYR A 211 10.27 -10.00 6.27
C TYR A 211 9.48 -10.82 7.29
N SER A 212 9.78 -10.68 8.57
CA SER A 212 8.98 -11.25 9.66
C SER A 212 8.64 -10.22 10.72
N PHE A 213 7.49 -10.40 11.35
CA PHE A 213 6.93 -9.50 12.35
C PHE A 213 6.12 -10.31 13.38
N ASP A 214 5.90 -9.71 14.54
CA ASP A 214 4.97 -10.24 15.54
C ASP A 214 3.52 -9.98 15.12
N GLU A 215 2.56 -10.59 15.82
CA GLU A 215 1.13 -10.43 15.49
C GLU A 215 0.63 -8.99 15.65
N ALA A 216 1.30 -8.17 16.44
CA ALA A 216 1.00 -6.74 16.57
C ALA A 216 1.68 -5.87 15.49
N GLY A 217 2.56 -6.44 14.66
CA GLY A 217 3.28 -5.71 13.62
C GLY A 217 4.32 -4.70 14.15
N LYS A 218 4.73 -4.81 15.41
CA LYS A 218 5.65 -3.90 16.10
C LYS A 218 7.13 -4.25 15.89
N TYR A 219 7.47 -5.53 15.87
CA TYR A 219 8.86 -6.00 15.84
C TYR A 219 9.22 -6.62 14.51
N LEU A 220 9.68 -5.78 13.58
CA LEU A 220 10.10 -6.18 12.24
C LEU A 220 11.54 -6.72 12.21
N CYS A 221 11.73 -7.78 11.43
CA CYS A 221 13.02 -8.40 11.15
C CYS A 221 13.13 -8.73 9.66
N PHE A 222 14.30 -8.45 9.09
CA PHE A 222 14.67 -8.88 7.74
C PHE A 222 15.68 -10.03 7.79
N HIS A 223 15.44 -11.09 7.03
CA HIS A 223 16.18 -12.37 7.14
C HIS A 223 17.55 -12.40 6.43
N SER A 224 18.34 -11.36 6.64
CA SER A 224 19.81 -11.30 6.60
C SER A 224 20.35 -10.96 8.00
N PRO A 225 19.88 -11.74 8.99
CA PRO A 225 19.26 -11.26 10.25
C PRO A 225 19.57 -9.80 10.61
N LYS A 226 18.58 -8.93 10.41
CA LYS A 226 18.63 -7.50 10.77
C LYS A 226 17.32 -7.09 11.42
N ALA A 227 17.37 -6.59 12.66
CA ALA A 227 16.22 -5.99 13.33
C ALA A 227 15.95 -4.59 12.75
N LEU A 228 14.68 -4.27 12.52
CA LEU A 228 14.24 -3.00 11.94
C LEU A 228 13.13 -2.39 12.83
N PRO A 229 13.45 -1.91 14.04
CA PRO A 229 12.44 -1.47 15.02
C PRO A 229 11.57 -0.32 14.51
N ASP A 230 12.14 0.61 13.73
CA ASP A 230 11.42 1.75 13.14
C ASP A 230 11.03 1.49 11.66
N GLY A 231 11.21 0.25 11.19
CA GLY A 231 11.04 -0.11 9.78
C GLY A 231 9.61 -0.48 9.38
N SER A 232 8.67 -0.49 10.31
CA SER A 232 7.26 -0.76 10.04
C SER A 232 6.35 0.28 10.70
N SER A 233 5.16 0.43 10.13
CA SER A 233 4.07 1.21 10.71
C SER A 233 2.74 0.53 10.42
N SER A 234 1.65 0.95 11.05
CA SER A 234 0.33 0.54 10.57
C SER A 234 0.03 1.14 9.18
N LEU A 235 -0.93 0.55 8.45
CA LEU A 235 -1.44 1.16 7.21
C LEU A 235 -2.10 2.52 7.49
N ALA A 236 -2.72 2.69 8.65
CA ALA A 236 -3.25 3.97 9.10
C ALA A 236 -2.16 5.05 9.18
N GLU A 237 -1.04 4.75 9.82
CA GLU A 237 0.10 5.67 9.92
C GLU A 237 0.76 5.94 8.57
N PHE A 238 0.86 4.91 7.71
CA PHE A 238 1.37 5.07 6.35
C PHE A 238 0.51 6.05 5.54
N LEU A 239 -0.80 5.86 5.53
CA LEU A 239 -1.75 6.75 4.84
C LEU A 239 -1.77 8.14 5.45
N LYS A 240 -1.67 8.25 6.78
CA LYS A 240 -1.54 9.55 7.47
C LYS A 240 -0.30 10.32 7.03
N LYS A 241 0.85 9.65 6.89
CA LYS A 241 2.09 10.27 6.37
C LYS A 241 1.92 10.75 4.92
N ILE A 242 1.23 9.99 4.08
CA ILE A 242 0.98 10.40 2.69
C ILE A 242 -0.02 11.55 2.63
N ALA A 243 -1.05 11.54 3.46
CA ALA A 243 -2.04 12.61 3.53
C ALA A 243 -1.52 13.89 4.19
N TYR A 244 -0.38 13.83 4.90
CA TYR A 244 0.22 14.98 5.54
C TYR A 244 0.52 16.09 4.52
N ASP A 245 0.03 17.30 4.75
CA ASP A 245 0.06 18.43 3.81
C ASP A 245 -0.64 18.21 2.46
N PHE A 246 -1.29 17.06 2.22
CA PHE A 246 -2.04 16.85 0.98
C PHE A 246 -3.17 17.88 0.83
N LEU A 247 -3.79 18.32 1.92
CA LEU A 247 -4.83 19.35 1.89
C LEU A 247 -4.27 20.76 1.61
N GLY A 248 -2.96 20.98 1.76
CA GLY A 248 -2.29 22.22 1.42
C GLY A 248 -2.07 22.39 -0.09
N GLU A 249 -1.75 23.61 -0.52
CA GLU A 249 -1.57 23.91 -1.96
C GLU A 249 -0.31 23.26 -2.55
N ASN A 250 0.76 23.17 -1.76
CA ASN A 250 2.06 22.64 -2.22
C ASN A 250 2.19 21.11 -2.06
N GLY A 251 1.20 20.45 -1.47
CA GLY A 251 1.24 19.03 -1.20
C GLY A 251 0.80 18.16 -2.38
N LYS A 252 0.29 18.74 -3.46
CA LYS A 252 -0.34 18.02 -4.55
C LYS A 252 0.46 18.18 -5.84
N ILE A 253 0.45 17.14 -6.66
CA ILE A 253 0.89 17.24 -8.05
C ILE A 253 -0.26 17.86 -8.83
N ALA A 254 -0.08 19.10 -9.27
CA ALA A 254 -1.00 19.76 -10.21
C ALA A 254 -0.94 19.07 -11.58
N PRO A 255 -2.05 19.00 -12.34
CA PRO A 255 -2.07 18.40 -13.68
C PRO A 255 -0.97 18.93 -14.61
N ASP A 256 -0.71 20.24 -14.58
CA ASP A 256 0.32 20.90 -15.41
C ASP A 256 1.74 20.42 -15.09
N ASN A 257 1.98 20.03 -13.84
CA ASN A 257 3.27 19.51 -13.37
C ASN A 257 3.35 17.98 -13.40
N ALA A 258 2.26 17.30 -13.73
CA ALA A 258 2.17 15.85 -13.58
C ALA A 258 3.13 15.09 -14.51
N TYR A 259 3.32 15.56 -15.75
CA TYR A 259 4.29 14.96 -16.65
C TYR A 259 5.73 15.08 -16.11
N GLN A 260 6.11 16.28 -15.66
CA GLN A 260 7.44 16.52 -15.09
C GLN A 260 7.67 15.74 -13.79
N ALA A 261 6.65 15.61 -12.95
CA ALA A 261 6.70 14.80 -11.74
C ALA A 261 6.89 13.32 -12.06
N LEU A 262 6.19 12.80 -13.08
CA LEU A 262 6.38 11.42 -13.55
C LEU A 262 7.80 11.23 -14.10
N ARG A 263 8.28 12.16 -14.92
CA ARG A 263 9.67 12.18 -15.41
C ARG A 263 10.68 12.16 -14.27
N LYS A 264 10.51 12.95 -13.22
CA LYS A 264 11.40 12.88 -12.04
C LYS A 264 11.40 11.51 -11.35
N LEU A 265 10.28 10.79 -11.39
CA LEU A 265 10.21 9.42 -10.86
C LEU A 265 10.82 8.39 -11.80
N THR A 266 10.73 8.58 -13.11
CA THR A 266 11.10 7.58 -14.11
C THR A 266 12.47 7.82 -14.74
N ASP A 267 12.88 9.08 -14.94
CA ASP A 267 14.17 9.44 -15.53
C ASP A 267 15.29 8.90 -14.65
N LEU A 268 16.23 8.26 -15.34
CA LEU A 268 17.43 7.70 -14.81
C LEU A 268 18.49 8.77 -14.99
N GLY A 269 19.07 9.25 -13.89
CA GLY A 269 20.41 9.82 -14.01
C GLY A 269 21.32 8.76 -14.65
N GLU A 270 22.25 9.19 -15.49
CA GLU A 270 23.08 8.36 -16.39
C GLU A 270 23.91 7.25 -15.69
N GLU A 271 23.90 7.16 -14.37
CA GLU A 271 24.79 6.28 -13.59
C GLU A 271 24.15 4.97 -13.08
N GLU A 272 22.83 4.77 -13.16
CA GLU A 272 22.19 3.50 -12.77
C GLU A 272 21.46 2.85 -13.95
N GLU A 273 21.98 1.70 -14.44
CA GLU A 273 21.31 0.84 -15.42
C GLU A 273 19.81 0.72 -15.11
N SER A 274 18.96 0.87 -16.14
CA SER A 274 17.50 1.02 -16.02
C SER A 274 16.84 -0.21 -15.37
N ILE A 275 16.78 -0.22 -14.05
CA ILE A 275 16.07 -1.24 -13.27
C ILE A 275 14.55 -1.03 -13.41
N LEU A 276 14.10 0.20 -13.66
CA LEU A 276 12.70 0.47 -13.93
C LEU A 276 12.30 -0.04 -15.33
N PRO A 277 11.05 -0.51 -15.49
CA PRO A 277 10.58 -1.05 -16.75
C PRO A 277 10.71 -0.03 -17.90
N GLU A 278 10.87 -0.53 -19.13
CA GLU A 278 10.86 0.30 -20.32
C GLU A 278 9.57 1.14 -20.31
N ILE A 279 9.80 2.44 -20.17
CA ILE A 279 8.75 3.43 -20.02
C ILE A 279 7.94 3.40 -21.32
N PRO A 280 6.63 3.07 -21.30
CA PRO A 280 5.79 3.22 -22.48
C PRO A 280 5.83 4.68 -22.94
N PRO A 281 5.63 4.99 -24.23
CA PRO A 281 5.65 6.37 -24.71
C PRO A 281 4.59 7.18 -23.96
N PHE A 282 5.02 7.96 -22.98
CA PHE A 282 4.17 8.86 -22.23
C PHE A 282 3.90 10.09 -23.09
N SER A 283 2.63 10.41 -23.29
CA SER A 283 2.25 11.60 -24.03
C SER A 283 2.29 12.82 -23.11
N PRO A 284 3.04 13.88 -23.45
CA PRO A 284 2.95 15.16 -22.72
C PRO A 284 1.54 15.77 -22.83
N ASP A 285 0.77 15.41 -23.87
CA ASP A 285 -0.59 15.89 -24.10
C ASP A 285 -1.62 15.21 -23.18
N ASP A 286 -1.25 14.10 -22.53
CA ASP A 286 -2.10 13.39 -21.57
C ASP A 286 -1.28 13.00 -20.33
N PRO A 287 -0.98 13.97 -19.44
CA PRO A 287 -0.13 13.72 -18.30
C PRO A 287 -0.78 12.77 -17.29
N ILE A 288 -2.09 12.87 -17.06
CA ILE A 288 -2.82 11.96 -16.16
C ILE A 288 -2.91 10.55 -16.74
N GLY A 289 -3.19 10.40 -18.03
CA GLY A 289 -3.18 9.10 -18.70
C GLY A 289 -1.79 8.44 -18.69
N SER A 290 -0.72 9.24 -18.67
CA SER A 290 0.65 8.74 -18.49
C SER A 290 0.85 8.13 -17.09
N TRP A 291 0.33 8.76 -16.03
CA TRP A 291 0.32 8.19 -14.67
C TRP A 291 -0.53 6.91 -14.56
N LEU A 292 -1.68 6.85 -15.22
CA LEU A 292 -2.51 5.64 -15.25
C LEU A 292 -1.82 4.49 -16.00
N SER A 293 -1.11 4.80 -17.07
CA SER A 293 -0.31 3.83 -17.83
C SER A 293 0.85 3.30 -17.02
N TRP A 294 1.52 4.18 -16.26
CA TRP A 294 2.57 3.81 -15.32
C TRP A 294 2.08 2.87 -14.23
N GLY A 295 0.94 3.17 -13.60
CA GLY A 295 0.34 2.29 -12.60
C GLY A 295 -0.04 0.92 -13.17
N GLU A 296 -0.56 0.88 -14.40
CA GLU A 296 -0.86 -0.38 -15.10
C GLU A 296 0.39 -1.21 -15.36
N LEU A 297 1.48 -0.58 -15.82
CA LEU A 297 2.76 -1.23 -16.07
C LEU A 297 3.32 -1.88 -14.79
N LEU A 298 3.31 -1.14 -13.68
CA LEU A 298 3.77 -1.62 -12.38
C LEU A 298 2.94 -2.80 -11.88
N ARG A 299 1.62 -2.74 -12.06
CA ARG A 299 0.72 -3.84 -11.70
C ARG A 299 1.00 -5.09 -12.53
N GLN A 300 1.04 -4.96 -13.86
CA GLN A 300 1.20 -6.11 -14.76
C GLN A 300 2.57 -6.77 -14.63
N GLN A 301 3.63 -5.96 -14.59
CA GLN A 301 4.99 -6.51 -14.60
C GLN A 301 5.45 -6.91 -13.22
N TYR A 302 5.08 -6.13 -12.19
CA TYR A 302 5.63 -6.32 -10.87
C TYR A 302 4.59 -6.76 -9.87
N ASP A 303 3.29 -6.53 -10.03
CA ASP A 303 2.27 -6.73 -8.99
C ASP A 303 2.38 -5.68 -7.87
N ILE A 304 2.62 -4.43 -8.28
CA ILE A 304 2.61 -3.24 -7.42
C ILE A 304 1.40 -2.40 -7.82
N GLU A 305 0.50 -2.15 -6.87
CA GLU A 305 -0.70 -1.35 -7.11
C GLU A 305 -0.42 0.14 -6.85
N GLN A 306 -0.84 1.00 -7.77
CA GLN A 306 -0.80 2.44 -7.61
C GLN A 306 -2.17 2.95 -7.19
N TYR A 307 -2.16 3.79 -6.15
CA TYR A 307 -3.29 4.55 -5.68
C TYR A 307 -2.92 6.04 -5.69
N ALA A 308 -3.91 6.92 -5.63
CA ALA A 308 -3.66 8.33 -5.43
C ALA A 308 -4.72 8.95 -4.52
N PHE A 309 -4.28 9.86 -3.67
CA PHE A 309 -5.18 10.87 -3.12
C PHE A 309 -5.49 11.86 -4.24
N VAL A 310 -6.76 12.09 -4.54
CA VAL A 310 -7.21 13.00 -5.59
C VAL A 310 -7.98 14.14 -4.96
N SER A 311 -7.62 15.37 -5.32
CA SER A 311 -8.35 16.59 -5.00
C SER A 311 -9.13 17.01 -6.23
N TRP A 312 -10.42 17.25 -6.05
CA TRP A 312 -11.33 17.65 -7.11
C TRP A 312 -11.63 19.15 -7.02
N ASP A 313 -11.90 19.78 -8.15
CA ASP A 313 -12.51 21.11 -8.19
C ASP A 313 -13.94 21.02 -7.62
N ASP A 314 -14.36 22.08 -6.94
CA ASP A 314 -15.67 22.13 -6.28
C ASP A 314 -16.80 21.85 -7.30
N LEU A 315 -17.68 20.90 -6.95
CA LEU A 315 -18.98 20.69 -7.61
C LEU A 315 -19.96 21.80 -7.22
#